data_AF-A0A952SM35-F1
#
_entry.id   AF-A0A952SM35-F1
#
_cell.length_a   1.000
_cell.length_b   1.000
_cell.length_c   1.000
_cell.angle_alpha   90.00
_cell.angle_beta   90.00
_cell.angle_gamma   90.00
#
_symmetry.space_group_name_H-M   'P 1'
#
loop_
_entity.id
_entity.type
_entity.pdbx_description
1 polymer ?
#
loop_
_entity_poly.entity_id
_entity_poly.type
_entity_poly.pdbx_seq_one_letter_code
_entity_poly.pdbx_strand_id
1 'polypeptide(L)'
;MRLALVFVLSLLTGCAESRLDREVDADSRISAASDQTDRSWTEERKARYDQAREGLRLSRERYIATTRPVLERMFRQEHPELTETEIEAMVNEALAKGYHPETKSRPEGPARLPPPRPMNCVPPPGSWPSNPNCY
;
A
#
# COMPACT_ATOMS: atom_id res chain seq x y z
N MET A 1 41.25 -41.56 -6.19
CA MET A 1 40.55 -40.29 -5.90
C MET A 1 39.63 -39.90 -7.05
N ARG A 2 38.50 -40.59 -7.23
CA ARG A 2 37.52 -40.33 -8.31
C ARG A 2 36.07 -40.60 -7.85
N LEU A 3 35.79 -40.41 -6.56
CA LEU A 3 34.46 -40.60 -5.97
C LEU A 3 33.95 -39.36 -5.22
N ALA A 4 34.70 -38.25 -5.24
CA ALA A 4 34.30 -37.00 -4.59
C ALA A 4 33.59 -36.00 -5.54
N LEU A 5 33.59 -36.28 -6.86
CA LEU A 5 33.12 -35.31 -7.87
C LEU A 5 31.64 -35.49 -8.26
N VAL A 6 30.99 -36.59 -7.84
CA VAL A 6 29.55 -36.82 -8.10
C VAL A 6 28.68 -36.10 -7.07
N PHE A 7 29.19 -35.86 -5.85
CA PHE A 7 28.43 -35.21 -4.77
C PHE A 7 28.25 -33.69 -4.95
N VAL A 8 29.06 -33.05 -5.79
CA VAL A 8 28.98 -31.60 -6.02
C VAL A 8 27.91 -31.25 -7.06
N LEU A 9 27.60 -32.16 -8.00
CA LEU A 9 26.60 -31.93 -9.05
C LEU A 9 25.15 -32.00 -8.55
N SER A 10 24.88 -32.75 -7.48
CA SER A 10 23.55 -32.83 -6.85
C SER A 10 23.13 -31.54 -6.14
N LEU A 11 24.08 -30.64 -5.84
CA LEU A 11 23.83 -29.39 -5.13
C LEU A 11 23.47 -28.22 -6.07
N LEU A 12 23.54 -28.40 -7.40
CA LEU A 12 23.33 -27.33 -8.38
C LEU A 12 22.06 -27.49 -9.24
N THR A 13 21.27 -28.57 -9.06
CA THR A 13 20.01 -28.79 -9.79
C THR A 13 18.75 -28.55 -8.96
N GLY A 14 18.85 -27.71 -7.91
CA GLY A 14 17.73 -27.39 -7.00
C GLY A 14 17.08 -26.01 -7.21
N CYS A 15 17.41 -25.30 -8.30
CA CYS A 15 16.80 -24.00 -8.61
C CYS A 15 16.15 -24.02 -10.01
N ALA A 16 15.38 -25.06 -10.28
CA ALA A 16 14.36 -25.03 -11.32
C ALA A 16 13.05 -24.56 -10.66
N GLU A 17 12.76 -23.28 -10.86
CA GLU A 17 11.45 -22.77 -11.23
C GLU A 17 10.22 -23.50 -10.66
N SER A 18 9.63 -22.92 -9.61
CA SER A 18 8.21 -23.08 -9.35
C SER A 18 7.54 -21.71 -9.49
N ARG A 19 7.18 -21.36 -10.73
CA ARG A 19 5.92 -20.65 -10.94
C ARG A 19 4.83 -21.50 -10.28
N LEU A 20 4.28 -20.99 -9.20
CA LEU A 20 2.96 -21.37 -8.73
C LEU A 20 2.37 -20.12 -8.12
N ASP A 21 1.36 -19.59 -8.81
CA ASP A 21 0.39 -18.64 -8.29
C ASP A 21 0.06 -18.99 -6.84
N ARG A 22 0.69 -18.26 -5.94
CA ARG A 22 0.23 -18.18 -4.56
C ARG A 22 -0.34 -16.78 -4.45
N GLU A 23 -1.56 -16.64 -4.94
CA GLU A 23 -2.54 -15.78 -4.28
C GLU A 23 -2.35 -16.02 -2.79
N VAL A 24 -1.70 -15.05 -2.15
CA VAL A 24 -1.43 -15.08 -0.71
C VAL A 24 -2.79 -14.87 -0.08
N ASP A 25 -3.51 -15.98 0.05
CA ASP A 25 -4.66 -16.10 0.89
C ASP A 25 -4.16 -15.82 2.32
N ALA A 26 -4.42 -14.61 2.79
CA ALA A 26 -3.97 -14.13 4.09
C ALA A 26 -4.53 -15.00 5.23
N ASP A 27 -5.62 -15.73 4.97
CA ASP A 27 -6.24 -16.67 5.91
C ASP A 27 -5.39 -17.94 6.11
N SER A 28 -4.59 -18.34 5.13
CA SER A 28 -3.74 -19.56 5.22
C SER A 28 -2.58 -19.42 6.21
N ARG A 29 -2.09 -18.19 6.48
CA ARG A 29 -0.98 -18.00 7.45
C ARG A 29 -1.42 -18.19 8.90
N ILE A 30 -2.72 -18.16 9.17
CA ILE A 30 -3.24 -18.36 10.52
C ILE A 30 -3.19 -19.84 10.90
N SER A 31 -3.47 -20.75 9.96
CA SER A 31 -3.57 -22.19 10.26
C SER A 31 -2.23 -22.92 10.41
N ALA A 32 -1.14 -22.44 9.80
CA ALA A 32 0.16 -23.13 9.86
C ALA A 32 1.10 -22.63 10.97
N ALA A 33 0.78 -21.51 11.63
CA ALA A 33 1.50 -20.99 12.79
C ALA A 33 0.84 -21.41 14.13
N SER A 34 -0.04 -22.41 14.08
CA SER A 34 -0.95 -22.80 15.17
C SER A 34 -0.27 -23.55 16.32
N ASP A 35 0.93 -24.12 16.15
CA ASP A 35 1.47 -25.05 17.15
C ASP A 35 2.51 -24.44 18.10
N GLN A 36 2.77 -23.13 18.07
CA GLN A 36 3.75 -22.50 18.98
C GLN A 36 3.38 -21.14 19.58
N THR A 37 2.14 -20.66 19.38
CA THR A 37 1.72 -19.38 19.97
C THR A 37 0.53 -19.59 20.89
N ASP A 38 0.78 -20.28 22.00
CA ASP A 38 -0.17 -20.56 23.09
C ASP A 38 -0.42 -19.30 23.95
N ARG A 39 -0.73 -18.18 23.28
CA ARG A 39 -1.32 -16.99 23.91
C ARG A 39 -2.67 -16.80 23.23
N SER A 40 -3.71 -17.28 23.90
CA SER A 40 -5.09 -17.00 23.57
C SER A 40 -5.23 -15.53 23.16
N TRP A 41 -5.69 -15.32 21.93
CA TRP A 41 -6.04 -13.99 21.47
C TRP A 41 -7.12 -13.45 22.40
N THR A 42 -6.80 -12.42 23.17
CA THR A 42 -7.81 -11.74 23.99
C THR A 42 -8.84 -11.10 23.06
N GLU A 43 -10.11 -11.02 23.48
CA GLU A 43 -11.17 -10.34 22.72
C GLU A 43 -10.76 -8.91 22.34
N GLU A 44 -10.05 -8.22 23.23
CA GLU A 44 -9.47 -6.90 22.96
C GLU A 44 -8.47 -6.92 21.81
N ARG A 45 -7.60 -7.94 21.74
CA ARG A 45 -6.64 -8.08 20.64
C ARG A 45 -7.39 -8.33 19.33
N LYS A 46 -8.37 -9.23 19.33
CA LYS A 46 -9.20 -9.51 18.14
C LYS A 46 -9.89 -8.25 17.62
N ALA A 47 -10.53 -7.48 18.50
CA ALA A 47 -11.18 -6.22 18.16
C ALA A 47 -10.23 -5.19 17.52
N ARG A 48 -8.98 -5.07 18.04
CA ARG A 48 -7.98 -4.17 17.44
C ARG A 48 -7.56 -4.61 16.04
N TYR A 49 -7.42 -5.92 15.79
CA TYR A 49 -7.08 -6.42 14.46
C TYR A 49 -8.24 -6.23 13.48
N ASP A 50 -9.48 -6.45 13.91
CA ASP A 50 -10.67 -6.19 13.09
C ASP A 50 -10.78 -4.71 12.72
N GLN A 51 -10.53 -3.81 13.68
CA GLN A 51 -10.48 -2.37 13.44
C GLN A 51 -9.37 -2.00 12.44
N ALA A 52 -8.17 -2.58 12.57
CA ALA A 52 -7.07 -2.33 11.64
C ALA A 52 -7.39 -2.83 10.22
N ARG A 53 -8.05 -3.98 10.11
CA ARG A 53 -8.47 -4.56 8.82
C ARG A 53 -9.49 -3.66 8.13
N GLU A 54 -10.47 -3.17 8.88
CA GLU A 54 -11.50 -2.27 8.36
C GLU A 54 -10.90 -0.91 7.98
N GLY A 55 -9.98 -0.38 8.79
CA GLY A 55 -9.23 0.83 8.47
C GLY A 55 -8.44 0.69 7.16
N LEU A 56 -7.78 -0.45 6.94
CA LEU A 56 -7.07 -0.76 5.70
C LEU A 56 -8.02 -0.87 4.50
N ARG A 57 -9.18 -1.49 4.68
CA ARG A 57 -10.21 -1.58 3.63
C ARG A 57 -10.65 -0.19 3.19
N LEU A 58 -11.02 0.66 4.14
CA LEU A 58 -11.46 2.03 3.88
C LEU A 58 -10.35 2.89 3.26
N SER A 59 -9.11 2.76 3.73
CA SER A 59 -7.98 3.51 3.16
C SER A 59 -7.73 3.09 1.71
N ARG A 60 -7.83 1.78 1.40
CA ARG A 60 -7.68 1.25 0.05
C ARG A 60 -8.79 1.73 -0.88
N GLU A 61 -10.04 1.70 -0.42
CA GLU A 61 -11.17 2.22 -1.19
C GLU A 61 -11.01 3.70 -1.52
N ARG A 62 -10.59 4.49 -0.53
CA ARG A 62 -10.32 5.92 -0.73
C ARG A 62 -9.18 6.16 -1.71
N TYR A 63 -8.11 5.37 -1.61
CA TYR A 63 -6.99 5.42 -2.54
C TYR A 63 -7.44 5.11 -3.97
N ILE A 64 -8.21 4.03 -4.18
CA ILE A 64 -8.73 3.66 -5.51
C ILE A 64 -9.66 4.75 -6.05
N ALA A 65 -10.61 5.23 -5.24
CA ALA A 65 -11.59 6.24 -5.66
C ALA A 65 -10.94 7.57 -6.07
N THR A 66 -9.84 7.94 -5.42
CA THR A 66 -9.11 9.19 -5.73
C THR A 66 -8.10 9.03 -6.86
N THR A 67 -7.49 7.86 -7.00
CA THR A 67 -6.35 7.66 -7.91
C THR A 67 -6.77 7.11 -9.27
N ARG A 68 -7.74 6.18 -9.31
CA ARG A 68 -8.26 5.58 -10.56
C ARG A 68 -8.59 6.61 -11.66
N PRO A 69 -9.43 7.64 -11.42
CA PRO A 69 -9.80 8.58 -12.48
C PRO A 69 -8.62 9.44 -12.96
N VAL A 70 -7.60 9.64 -12.13
CA VAL A 70 -6.38 10.36 -12.52
C VAL A 70 -5.55 9.50 -13.46
N LEU A 71 -5.39 8.21 -13.14
CA LEU A 71 -4.66 7.25 -13.96
C LEU A 71 -5.37 6.99 -15.29
N GLU A 72 -6.68 6.80 -15.29
CA GLU A 72 -7.46 6.64 -16.52
C GLU A 72 -7.26 7.83 -17.46
N ARG A 73 -7.31 9.06 -16.93
CA ARG A 73 -7.06 10.26 -17.74
C ARG A 73 -5.62 10.32 -18.25
N MET A 74 -4.66 10.03 -17.40
CA MET A 74 -3.23 10.07 -17.74
C MET A 74 -2.90 9.06 -18.84
N PHE A 75 -3.28 7.79 -18.66
CA PHE A 75 -3.01 6.75 -19.65
C PHE A 75 -3.76 6.98 -20.97
N ARG A 76 -4.99 7.50 -20.96
CA ARG A 76 -5.68 7.87 -22.20
C ARG A 76 -5.00 9.02 -22.96
N GLN A 77 -4.32 9.92 -22.25
CA GLN A 77 -3.56 11.02 -22.86
C GLN A 77 -2.22 10.53 -23.42
N GLU A 78 -1.56 9.61 -22.71
CA GLU A 78 -0.27 9.04 -23.09
C GLU A 78 -0.39 8.00 -24.19
N HIS A 79 -1.51 7.26 -24.22
CA HIS A 79 -1.75 6.11 -25.10
C HIS A 79 -3.13 6.20 -25.77
N PRO A 80 -3.37 7.18 -26.66
CA PRO A 80 -4.66 7.35 -27.34
C PRO A 80 -5.03 6.19 -28.29
N GLU A 81 -4.06 5.37 -28.68
CA GLU A 81 -4.22 4.20 -29.54
C GLU A 81 -4.76 2.95 -28.82
N LEU A 82 -4.67 2.90 -27.49
CA LEU A 82 -5.07 1.74 -26.71
C LEU A 82 -6.59 1.65 -26.57
N THR A 83 -7.07 0.42 -26.51
CA THR A 83 -8.47 0.11 -26.22
C THR A 83 -8.81 0.40 -24.76
N GLU A 84 -10.11 0.57 -24.48
CA GLU A 84 -10.58 0.78 -23.10
C GLU A 84 -10.14 -0.35 -22.15
N THR A 85 -10.14 -1.60 -22.64
CA THR A 85 -9.73 -2.77 -21.86
C THR A 85 -8.23 -2.77 -21.53
N GLU A 86 -7.39 -2.28 -22.44
CA GLU A 86 -5.95 -2.17 -22.21
C GLU A 86 -5.65 -1.05 -21.20
N ILE A 87 -6.35 0.08 -21.32
CA ILE A 87 -6.28 1.18 -20.33
C ILE A 87 -6.72 0.68 -18.96
N GLU A 88 -7.84 -0.04 -18.87
CA GLU A 88 -8.33 -0.59 -17.60
C GLU A 88 -7.31 -1.55 -16.96
N ALA A 89 -6.67 -2.41 -17.76
CA ALA A 89 -5.61 -3.30 -17.29
C ALA A 89 -4.42 -2.52 -16.70
N MET A 90 -3.96 -1.48 -17.39
CA MET A 90 -2.88 -0.61 -16.90
C MET A 90 -3.26 0.11 -15.60
N VAL A 91 -4.49 0.62 -15.50
CA VAL A 91 -5.00 1.27 -14.29
C VAL A 91 -5.03 0.28 -13.12
N ASN A 92 -5.53 -0.93 -13.34
CA ASN A 92 -5.59 -1.96 -12.29
C ASN A 92 -4.18 -2.36 -11.83
N GLU A 93 -3.24 -2.52 -12.74
CA GLU A 93 -1.84 -2.82 -12.41
C GLU A 93 -1.19 -1.69 -11.60
N ALA A 94 -1.39 -0.44 -12.02
CA ALA A 94 -0.86 0.74 -11.32
C ALA A 94 -1.46 0.88 -9.91
N LEU A 95 -2.77 0.66 -9.76
CA LEU A 95 -3.43 0.65 -8.45
C LEU A 95 -2.89 -0.48 -7.55
N ALA A 96 -2.68 -1.68 -8.10
CA ALA A 96 -2.12 -2.81 -7.36
C ALA A 96 -0.69 -2.54 -6.88
N LYS A 97 0.11 -1.83 -7.67
CA LYS A 97 1.48 -1.42 -7.31
C LYS A 97 1.54 -0.23 -6.35
N GLY A 98 0.42 0.39 -6.00
CA GLY A 98 0.39 1.58 -5.15
C GLY A 98 0.95 2.82 -5.86
N TYR A 99 0.81 2.91 -7.18
CA TYR A 99 1.31 4.03 -7.95
C TYR A 99 0.57 5.32 -7.60
N HIS A 100 1.32 6.32 -7.13
CA HIS A 100 0.82 7.66 -6.91
C HIS A 100 1.25 8.54 -8.09
N PRO A 101 0.31 8.94 -8.99
CA PRO A 101 0.65 9.85 -10.06
C PRO A 101 1.23 11.10 -9.43
N GLU A 102 2.46 11.45 -9.83
CA GLU A 102 3.16 12.61 -9.29
C GLU A 102 2.19 13.79 -9.36
N THR A 103 1.83 14.31 -8.19
CA THR A 103 1.05 15.54 -8.13
C THR A 103 1.97 16.57 -8.71
N LYS A 104 1.77 16.93 -9.98
CA LYS A 104 2.53 18.00 -10.66
C LYS A 104 2.72 19.09 -9.61
N SER A 105 3.98 19.45 -9.38
CA SER A 105 4.32 20.55 -8.49
C SER A 105 3.37 21.69 -8.83
N ARG A 106 2.75 22.26 -7.80
CA ARG A 106 1.81 23.37 -7.93
C ARG A 106 2.34 24.33 -9.00
N PRO A 107 1.53 24.74 -9.99
CA PRO A 107 1.96 25.67 -11.01
C PRO A 107 2.68 26.85 -10.35
N GLU A 108 3.83 27.25 -10.89
CA GLU A 108 4.58 28.41 -10.41
C GLU A 108 3.62 29.60 -10.31
N GLY A 109 3.31 29.96 -9.07
CA GLY A 109 2.30 30.92 -8.71
C GLY A 109 2.51 31.25 -7.25
N PRO A 110 2.09 32.44 -6.80
CA PRO A 110 2.39 32.90 -5.45
C PRO A 110 1.96 31.83 -4.45
N ALA A 111 2.82 31.58 -3.46
CA ALA A 111 2.52 30.68 -2.37
C ALA A 111 1.15 31.09 -1.81
N ARG A 112 0.17 30.19 -1.86
CA ARG A 112 -1.07 30.42 -1.11
C ARG A 112 -0.62 30.43 0.33
N LEU A 113 -0.63 31.61 0.95
CA LEU A 113 -0.50 31.71 2.39
C LEU A 113 -1.56 30.76 2.97
N PRO A 114 -1.23 29.98 4.00
CA PRO A 114 -2.25 29.22 4.70
C PRO A 114 -3.39 30.17 5.06
N PRO A 115 -4.65 29.73 4.99
CA PRO A 115 -5.77 30.57 5.42
C PRO A 115 -5.44 31.11 6.82
N PRO A 116 -5.76 32.39 7.10
CA PRO A 116 -5.45 32.99 8.39
C PRO A 116 -6.03 32.10 9.48
N ARG A 117 -5.15 31.55 10.32
CA ARG A 117 -5.59 30.76 11.47
C ARG A 117 -6.41 31.69 12.38
N PRO A 118 -7.50 31.22 12.98
CA PRO A 118 -8.18 31.96 14.03
C PRO A 118 -7.15 32.40 15.08
N MET A 119 -7.24 33.63 15.61
CA MET A 119 -6.28 34.12 16.62
C MET A 119 -6.15 33.18 17.83
N ASN A 120 -7.20 32.38 18.11
CA ASN A 120 -7.23 31.36 19.15
C ASN A 120 -6.32 30.13 18.88
N CYS A 121 -5.71 30.05 17.70
CA CYS A 121 -4.79 28.99 17.29
C CYS A 121 -3.33 29.46 17.20
N VAL A 122 -3.06 30.71 17.57
CA VAL A 122 -1.70 31.24 17.71
C VAL A 122 -1.31 31.13 19.18
N PRO A 123 -0.53 30.11 19.59
CA PRO A 123 -0.04 30.05 20.95
C PRO A 123 0.87 31.25 21.24
N PRO A 124 0.85 31.82 22.46
CA PRO A 124 1.89 32.77 22.87
C PRO A 124 3.29 32.13 22.76
N PRO A 125 4.34 32.95 22.56
CA PRO A 125 5.71 32.46 22.39
C PRO A 125 6.09 31.55 23.56
N GLY A 126 6.49 30.31 23.27
CA GLY A 126 6.88 29.31 24.27
C GLY A 126 5.78 28.36 24.75
N SER A 127 4.57 28.45 24.18
CA SER A 127 3.47 27.52 24.49
C SER A 127 3.08 26.66 23.28
N TRP A 128 2.49 25.49 23.55
CA TRP A 128 1.89 24.62 22.54
C TRP A 128 0.43 25.04 22.27
N PRO A 129 -0.09 24.84 21.05
CA PRO A 129 -1.51 25.08 20.78
C PRO A 129 -2.37 24.17 21.69
N SER A 130 -3.13 24.77 22.59
CA SER A 130 -3.97 24.06 23.56
C SER A 130 -5.36 23.71 23.04
N ASN A 131 -5.74 24.26 21.89
CA ASN A 131 -7.06 24.06 21.31
C ASN A 131 -7.04 22.87 20.33
N PRO A 132 -7.81 21.79 20.57
CA PRO A 132 -7.85 20.61 19.71
C PRO A 132 -8.41 20.90 18.31
N ASN A 133 -9.06 22.05 18.10
CA ASN A 133 -9.56 22.48 16.78
C ASN A 133 -8.54 23.27 15.96
N CYS A 134 -7.27 23.31 16.40
CA CYS A 134 -6.19 24.08 15.75
C CYS A 134 -5.16 23.22 15.00
N TYR A 135 -5.47 21.93 14.79
CA TYR A 135 -4.67 20.96 14.01
C TYR A 135 -5.15 20.88 12.55
#